data_AF-A0A946TGH7-F1
#
_entry.id   AF-A0A946TGH7-F1
#
_cell.length_a   1.000
_cell.length_b   1.000
_cell.length_c   1.000
_cell.angle_alpha   90.00
_cell.angle_beta   90.00
_cell.angle_gamma   90.00
#
_symmetry.space_group_name_H-M   'P 1'
#
loop_
_entity.id
_entity.type
_entity.pdbx_description
1 polymer ?
#
loop_
_entity_poly.entity_id
_entity_poly.type
_entity_poly.pdbx_seq_one_letter_code
_entity_poly.pdbx_strand_id
1 'polypeptide(L)'
;MPTLAGKVKREFIQNDMQRPNPDSIYYQEFIQLQEKLRERILSLRKSRNLVQEDMADYELSVRQYQRMEQDPTAIVSLWQLFKLAKAHDLDIHELLDL
;
A
#
# COMPACT_ATOMS: atom_id res chain seq x y z
N MET A 1 -2.49 -1.33 51.74
CA MET A 1 -2.83 -0.27 50.77
C MET A 1 -2.37 -0.73 49.39
N PRO A 2 -3.26 -1.14 48.46
CA PRO A 2 -2.86 -1.45 47.09
C PRO A 2 -2.78 -0.16 46.28
N THR A 3 -1.68 0.02 45.55
CA THR A 3 -1.40 1.18 44.70
C THR A 3 -2.32 1.24 43.49
N LEU A 4 -2.77 2.47 43.16
CA LEU A 4 -3.45 2.88 41.93
C LEU A 4 -2.55 2.68 40.69
N ALA A 5 -2.15 1.45 40.39
CA ALA A 5 -1.72 1.09 39.04
C ALA A 5 -2.99 1.04 38.19
N GLY A 6 -3.43 2.24 37.79
CA GLY A 6 -4.59 2.47 36.96
C GLY A 6 -4.59 1.52 35.78
N LYS A 7 -5.72 0.83 35.64
CA LYS A 7 -6.11 0.03 34.48
C LYS A 7 -6.11 0.93 33.23
N VAL A 8 -4.96 1.24 32.67
CA VAL A 8 -4.90 1.72 31.29
C VAL A 8 -5.03 0.47 30.44
N LYS A 9 -6.28 0.10 30.13
CA LYS A 9 -6.52 -0.75 28.95
C LYS A 9 -5.90 0.01 27.79
N ARG A 10 -4.75 -0.47 27.30
CA ARG A 10 -4.29 -0.09 25.96
C ARG A 10 -5.40 -0.58 25.03
N GLU A 11 -6.29 0.32 24.63
CA GLU A 11 -7.09 0.08 23.45
C GLU A 11 -6.09 -0.14 22.34
N PHE A 12 -5.99 -1.40 21.89
CA PHE A 12 -5.40 -1.68 20.60
C PHE A 12 -6.29 -0.92 19.63
N ILE A 13 -5.89 0.30 19.27
CA ILE A 13 -6.44 0.98 18.11
C ILE A 13 -6.06 0.07 16.96
N GLN A 14 -7.01 -0.79 16.60
CA GLN A 14 -6.87 -1.67 15.47
C GLN A 14 -6.76 -0.73 14.28
N ASN A 15 -5.53 -0.53 13.79
CA ASN A 15 -5.25 0.17 12.55
C ASN A 15 -5.68 -0.75 11.40
N ASP A 16 -6.96 -1.13 11.39
CA ASP A 16 -7.59 -1.76 10.26
C ASP A 16 -7.68 -0.66 9.22
N MET A 17 -6.73 -0.66 8.27
CA MET A 17 -6.84 0.19 7.09
C MET A 17 -8.28 0.07 6.56
N GLN A 18 -8.98 1.19 6.54
CA GLN A 18 -10.39 1.22 6.19
C GLN A 18 -10.55 0.66 4.78
N ARG A 19 -11.25 -0.48 4.68
CA ARG A 19 -11.54 -1.06 3.37
C ARG A 19 -12.54 -0.17 2.64
N PRO A 20 -12.43 -0.03 1.30
CA PRO A 20 -13.41 0.73 0.53
C PRO A 20 -14.80 0.11 0.70
N ASN A 21 -15.81 0.93 0.99
CA ASN A 21 -17.19 0.48 1.08
C ASN A 21 -17.76 0.30 -0.34
N PRO A 22 -18.16 -0.91 -0.76
CA PRO A 22 -18.76 -1.15 -2.08
C PRO A 22 -20.01 -0.31 -2.37
N ASP A 23 -20.74 0.10 -1.33
CA ASP A 23 -21.96 0.92 -1.44
C ASP A 23 -21.65 2.42 -1.56
N SER A 24 -20.37 2.82 -1.49
CA SER A 24 -19.96 4.21 -1.66
C SER A 24 -20.10 4.65 -3.10
N ILE A 25 -20.61 5.87 -3.32
CA ILE A 25 -20.64 6.51 -4.65
C ILE A 25 -19.22 6.68 -5.24
N TYR A 26 -18.18 6.70 -4.40
CA TYR A 26 -16.78 6.83 -4.81
C TYR A 26 -16.10 5.49 -5.10
N TYR A 27 -16.78 4.35 -4.85
CA TYR A 27 -16.14 3.03 -4.91
C TYR A 27 -15.59 2.72 -6.29
N GLN A 28 -16.39 2.92 -7.35
CA GLN A 28 -15.97 2.58 -8.72
C GLN A 28 -14.79 3.43 -9.18
N GLU A 29 -14.82 4.73 -8.92
CA GLU A 29 -13.72 5.64 -9.25
C GLU A 29 -12.43 5.26 -8.47
N PHE A 30 -12.57 4.88 -7.21
CA PHE A 30 -11.44 4.42 -6.40
C PHE A 30 -10.85 3.11 -6.92
N ILE A 31 -11.67 2.12 -7.30
CA ILE A 31 -11.17 0.86 -7.89
C ILE A 31 -10.42 1.14 -9.20
N GLN A 32 -10.93 2.02 -10.06
CA GLN A 32 -10.24 2.43 -11.30
C GLN A 32 -8.88 3.08 -11.02
N LEU A 33 -8.82 3.95 -9.99
CA LEU A 33 -7.55 4.53 -9.55
C LEU A 33 -6.56 3.45 -9.09
N GLN A 34 -7.02 2.47 -8.29
CA GLN A 34 -6.16 1.37 -7.84
C GLN A 34 -5.66 0.50 -9.01
N GLU A 35 -6.51 0.23 -10.00
CA GLU A 35 -6.14 -0.53 -11.20
C GLU A 35 -5.04 0.19 -12.00
N LYS A 36 -5.23 1.49 -12.30
CA LYS A 36 -4.22 2.30 -12.99
C LYS A 36 -2.89 2.33 -12.23
N LEU A 37 -2.96 2.50 -10.91
CA LEU A 37 -1.78 2.55 -10.05
C LEU A 37 -1.03 1.21 -10.06
N ARG A 38 -1.75 0.09 -9.98
CA ARG A 38 -1.17 -1.25 -10.10
C ARG A 38 -0.48 -1.43 -11.45
N GLU A 39 -1.13 -1.05 -12.55
CA GLU A 39 -0.55 -1.15 -13.89
C GLU A 39 0.73 -0.33 -14.03
N ARG A 40 0.74 0.90 -13.47
CA ARG A 40 1.93 1.75 -13.42
C ARG A 40 3.08 1.09 -12.64
N ILE A 41 2.82 0.57 -11.44
CA ILE A 41 3.83 -0.10 -10.61
C ILE A 41 4.40 -1.34 -11.34
N LEU A 42 3.52 -2.14 -11.94
CA LEU A 42 3.92 -3.34 -12.68
C LEU A 42 4.73 -2.99 -13.93
N SER A 43 4.37 -1.91 -14.64
CA SER A 43 5.14 -1.38 -15.77
C SER A 43 6.53 -0.94 -15.34
N LEU A 44 6.65 -0.16 -14.26
CA LEU A 44 7.93 0.33 -13.73
C LEU A 44 8.87 -0.81 -13.30
N ARG A 45 8.33 -1.86 -12.68
CA ARG A 45 9.13 -3.04 -12.34
C ARG A 45 9.64 -3.75 -13.58
N LYS A 46 8.75 -4.01 -14.54
CA LYS A 46 9.10 -4.69 -15.80
C LYS A 46 10.10 -3.88 -16.63
N SER A 47 9.99 -2.55 -16.67
CA SER A 47 10.94 -1.71 -17.41
C SER A 47 12.35 -1.75 -16.85
N ARG A 48 12.51 -2.07 -15.56
CA ARG A 48 13.80 -2.27 -14.89
C ARG A 48 14.25 -3.74 -14.85
N ASN A 49 13.51 -4.67 -15.48
CA ASN A 49 13.75 -6.12 -15.44
C ASN A 49 13.86 -6.71 -14.02
N LEU A 50 13.15 -6.12 -13.05
CA LEU A 50 13.16 -6.58 -11.67
C LEU A 50 12.15 -7.72 -11.46
N VAL A 51 12.51 -8.72 -10.66
CA VAL A 51 11.56 -9.73 -10.16
C VAL A 51 10.84 -9.21 -8.92
N GLN A 52 9.85 -9.95 -8.42
CA GLN A 52 9.08 -9.50 -7.24
C GLN A 52 9.94 -9.57 -5.97
N GLU A 53 10.89 -10.49 -5.91
CA GLU A 53 11.82 -10.69 -4.81
C GLU A 53 12.77 -9.50 -4.64
N ASP A 54 13.18 -8.85 -5.74
CA ASP A 54 14.04 -7.66 -5.72
C ASP A 54 13.38 -6.48 -5.00
N MET A 55 12.06 -6.51 -4.80
CA MET A 55 11.36 -5.48 -4.04
C MET A 55 11.75 -5.48 -2.55
N ALA A 56 12.29 -6.60 -2.05
CA ALA A 56 12.81 -6.70 -0.68
C ALA A 56 13.96 -5.71 -0.41
N ASP A 57 14.79 -5.44 -1.42
CA ASP A 57 15.92 -4.51 -1.32
C ASP A 57 15.46 -3.06 -1.12
N TYR A 58 14.20 -2.77 -1.42
CA TYR A 58 13.54 -1.46 -1.21
C TYR A 58 12.64 -1.45 0.01
N GLU A 59 12.92 -2.33 0.99
CA GLU A 59 12.17 -2.47 2.24
C GLU A 59 10.68 -2.81 2.04
N LEU A 60 10.30 -3.38 0.88
CA LEU A 60 8.94 -3.86 0.65
C LEU A 60 8.85 -5.34 1.01
N SER A 61 7.77 -5.72 1.70
CA SER A 61 7.50 -7.14 1.92
C SER A 61 7.13 -7.78 0.58
N VAL A 62 7.91 -8.78 0.15
CA VAL A 62 7.66 -9.54 -1.09
C VAL A 62 6.22 -10.03 -1.16
N ARG A 63 5.70 -10.58 -0.06
CA ARG A 63 4.31 -11.05 0.02
C ARG A 63 3.29 -9.92 -0.15
N GLN A 64 3.55 -8.75 0.41
CA GLN A 64 2.66 -7.60 0.25
C GLN A 64 2.69 -7.11 -1.20
N TYR A 65 3.88 -7.01 -1.79
CA TYR A 65 4.06 -6.61 -3.18
C TYR A 65 3.39 -7.58 -4.15
N GLN A 66 3.55 -8.89 -3.93
CA GLN A 66 2.85 -9.94 -4.68
C GLN A 66 1.33 -9.75 -4.66
N ARG A 67 0.77 -9.44 -3.48
CA ARG A 67 -0.67 -9.17 -3.36
C ARG A 67 -1.09 -7.93 -4.14
N MET A 68 -0.28 -6.87 -4.09
CA MET A 68 -0.53 -5.63 -4.85
C MET A 68 -0.53 -5.89 -6.37
N GLU A 69 0.38 -6.73 -6.87
CA GLU A 69 0.40 -7.08 -8.30
C GLU A 69 -0.71 -8.04 -8.71
N GLN A 70 -1.21 -8.89 -7.80
CA GLN A 70 -2.25 -9.88 -8.12
C GLN A 70 -3.66 -9.31 -8.02
N ASP A 71 -3.92 -8.49 -7.00
CA ASP A 71 -5.24 -8.00 -6.65
C ASP A 71 -5.25 -6.47 -6.65
N PRO A 72 -5.89 -5.81 -7.63
CA PRO A 72 -5.97 -4.36 -7.68
C PRO A 72 -6.72 -3.77 -6.47
N THR A 73 -7.57 -4.56 -5.78
CA THR A 73 -8.26 -4.10 -4.57
C THR A 73 -7.37 -4.14 -3.33
N ALA A 74 -6.14 -4.69 -3.44
CA ALA A 74 -5.17 -4.64 -2.37
C ALA A 74 -4.74 -3.18 -2.13
N ILE A 75 -5.33 -2.59 -1.09
CA ILE A 75 -5.04 -1.22 -0.67
C ILE A 75 -3.55 -1.07 -0.40
N VAL A 76 -2.95 -0.07 -1.05
CA VAL A 76 -1.56 0.32 -0.85
C VAL A 76 -1.56 1.50 0.12
N SER A 77 -0.81 1.40 1.21
CA SER A 77 -0.63 2.54 2.11
C SER A 77 0.24 3.61 1.45
N LEU A 78 0.06 4.87 1.85
CA LEU A 78 0.88 5.98 1.36
C LEU A 78 2.39 5.74 1.57
N TRP A 79 2.76 5.08 2.68
CA TRP A 79 4.14 4.70 2.95
C TRP A 79 4.69 3.70 1.93
N GLN A 80 3.89 2.71 1.52
CA GLN A 80 4.28 1.76 0.49
C GLN A 80 4.41 2.44 -0.88
N LEU A 81 3.52 3.38 -1.22
CA LEU A 81 3.64 4.17 -2.45
C LEU A 81 4.89 5.04 -2.46
N PHE A 82 5.21 5.66 -1.33
CA PHE A 82 6.44 6.44 -1.18
C PHE A 82 7.70 5.59 -1.40
N LYS A 83 7.76 4.40 -0.80
CA LYS A 83 8.88 3.46 -1.00
C LYS A 83 8.99 3.00 -2.44
N LEU A 84 7.86 2.71 -3.10
CA LEU A 84 7.84 2.36 -4.52
C LEU A 84 8.36 3.49 -5.41
N ALA A 85 7.95 4.73 -5.15
CA ALA A 85 8.49 5.87 -5.88
C ALA A 85 10.01 5.94 -5.73
N LYS A 86 10.52 5.83 -4.50
CA LYS A 86 11.98 5.85 -4.24
C LYS A 86 12.72 4.63 -4.82
N ALA A 87 12.10 3.46 -4.85
CA ALA A 87 12.65 2.27 -5.50
C ALA A 87 12.85 2.45 -7.02
N HIS A 88 12.02 3.29 -7.63
CA HIS A 88 12.05 3.57 -9.06
C HIS A 88 12.73 4.91 -9.41
N ASP A 89 13.45 5.53 -8.46
CA ASP A 89 14.08 6.85 -8.60
C ASP A 89 13.10 7.94 -9.05
N LEU A 90 11.85 7.84 -8.60
CA LEU A 90 10.78 8.78 -8.87
C LEU A 90 10.43 9.62 -7.63
N ASP A 91 9.87 10.78 -7.89
CA ASP A 91 9.06 11.48 -6.91
C ASP A 91 7.64 10.92 -6.87
N ILE A 92 6.98 11.06 -5.72
CA ILE A 92 5.66 10.46 -5.49
C ILE A 92 4.60 10.98 -6.48
N HIS A 93 4.72 12.23 -6.94
CA HIS A 93 3.79 12.79 -7.91
C HIS A 93 3.96 12.16 -9.30
N GLU A 94 5.18 11.75 -9.68
CA GLU A 94 5.45 11.05 -10.95
C GLU A 94 4.95 9.61 -10.95
N LEU A 95 4.85 8.99 -9.76
CA LEU A 95 4.20 7.69 -9.59
C LEU A 95 2.68 7.80 -9.72
N LEU A 96 2.11 8.91 -9.26
CA LEU A 96 0.66 9.15 -9.19
C LEU A 96 0.09 9.88 -10.42
N ASP A 97 0.91 10.15 -11.44
CA ASP A 97 0.48 10.71 -12.72
C ASP A 97 -0.24 9.61 -13.55
N LEU A 98 -1.55 9.44 -13.31
CA LEU A 98 -2.40 8.32 -13.75
C LEU A 98 -3.65 8.75 -14.54
#